data_AF-A0A9W8M2A8-F1
#
_entry.id   AF-A0A9W8M2A8-F1
#
_cell.length_a   1.000
_cell.length_b   1.000
_cell.length_c   1.000
_cell.angle_alpha   90.00
_cell.angle_beta   90.00
_cell.angle_gamma   90.00
#
_symmetry.space_group_name_H-M   'P 1'
#
loop_
_entity.id
_entity.type
_entity.pdbx_description
1 polymer ?
#
loop_
_entity_poly.entity_id
_entity_poly.type
_entity_poly.pdbx_seq_one_letter_code
_entity_poly.pdbx_strand_id
1 'polypeptide(L)'
;MDDIAKAALGVENISAEESEAGAEKLEDFCSPEWKLRSRHFLVLSSAGKPIYTRYGNETQMSTLMSAVQAIISSFNDMSDPIRSMNTGSHTIVFLTNGPLYLLAASDRKDPEELLRSELQLVYSQIVSILTSAQLTKIFEQRSNFDLRQLLGGTEGIIDQLVDRLDMDFSFALGSLDTLWMRYRLRERVGKTLQSHRPKSLLYAMVVADMKLATLVRPRKHSLHPADLHLLFNMAASKTFLTGEHWTPVCFPRFNDQGFLHVYISYITPKVALILVSADRDSFFTMTKCREDVCRDLSMDGSLQRVEDAAAQRALHPREIGVPGLLQLYYRHKTLIQHFGTRFESTIDMDTQRQIINTYKRIRLHMMNKSGKKPLRIVYYQTELNTILAWQSSTFELYATISPSVSVKGMIRLVNTVLEWIKKEEDHLFVINAPSY
;
A
#
# COMPACT_ATOMS: atom_id res chain seq x y z
N MET A 1 16.82 -27.00 10.70
CA MET A 1 15.57 -26.29 10.32
C MET A 1 15.56 -24.84 10.83
N ASP A 2 16.49 -24.45 11.70
CA ASP A 2 16.66 -23.06 12.17
C ASP A 2 17.55 -22.18 11.26
N ASP A 3 18.27 -22.75 10.29
CA ASP A 3 19.26 -22.00 9.49
C ASP A 3 18.69 -21.31 8.24
N ILE A 4 17.43 -21.55 7.86
CA ILE A 4 16.84 -20.95 6.65
C ILE A 4 16.21 -19.58 6.94
N ALA A 5 15.76 -19.32 8.18
CA ALA A 5 15.22 -18.02 8.57
C ALA A 5 16.32 -17.00 8.92
N LYS A 6 17.45 -17.45 9.48
CA LYS A 6 18.57 -16.56 9.87
C LYS A 6 19.45 -16.10 8.71
N ALA A 7 19.45 -16.81 7.58
CA ALA A 7 20.23 -16.41 6.40
C ALA A 7 19.55 -15.32 5.54
N ALA A 8 18.30 -14.94 5.85
CA ALA A 8 17.50 -14.03 5.01
C ALA A 8 17.63 -12.54 5.34
N LEU A 9 18.33 -12.17 6.42
CA LEU A 9 18.45 -10.78 6.87
C LEU A 9 19.89 -10.50 7.29
N GLY A 10 20.71 -10.03 6.34
CA GLY A 10 22.01 -9.44 6.64
C GLY A 10 21.83 -8.16 7.43
N VAL A 11 21.91 -8.26 8.76
CA VAL A 11 21.84 -7.13 9.68
C VAL A 11 23.26 -6.78 10.10
N GLU A 12 23.86 -5.78 9.47
CA GLU A 12 24.99 -5.05 10.05
C GLU A 12 24.46 -3.79 10.76
N ASN A 13 24.96 -3.58 11.98
CA ASN A 13 24.57 -2.53 12.91
C ASN A 13 24.67 -1.13 12.31
N ILE A 14 23.57 -0.37 12.35
CA ILE A 14 23.56 1.08 12.09
C ILE A 14 22.98 1.76 13.33
N SER A 15 23.84 2.46 14.08
CA SER A 15 23.48 3.29 15.22
C SER A 15 23.24 4.75 14.82
N ALA A 16 22.39 5.41 15.62
CA ALA A 16 22.15 6.86 15.71
C ALA A 16 20.96 7.49 14.93
N GLU A 17 19.74 6.95 15.07
CA GLU A 17 18.46 7.69 14.89
C GLU A 17 17.38 7.26 15.93
N GLU A 18 17.77 6.73 17.10
CA GLU A 18 16.86 6.04 18.04
C GLU A 18 15.98 6.92 18.95
N SER A 19 16.00 8.26 18.87
CA SER A 19 15.43 9.09 19.95
C SER A 19 13.92 9.32 19.94
N GLU A 20 13.23 9.26 18.79
CA GLU A 20 11.75 9.44 18.73
C GLU A 20 11.01 8.10 18.59
N ALA A 21 11.48 7.19 17.73
CA ALA A 21 10.88 5.87 17.55
C ALA A 21 11.05 4.96 18.79
N GLY A 22 12.10 5.19 19.60
CA GLY A 22 12.30 4.51 20.87
C GLY A 22 11.33 4.96 21.97
N ALA A 23 10.87 6.21 21.92
CA ALA A 23 9.94 6.77 22.90
C ALA A 23 8.50 6.23 22.71
N GLU A 24 8.02 6.11 21.46
CA GLU A 24 6.70 5.52 21.16
C GLU A 24 6.60 4.03 21.58
N LYS A 25 7.74 3.32 21.67
CA LYS A 25 7.80 1.92 22.12
C LYS A 25 7.90 1.74 23.63
N LEU A 26 7.94 2.83 24.41
CA LEU A 26 7.86 2.81 25.88
C LEU A 26 6.44 3.07 26.41
N GLU A 27 5.50 3.45 25.52
CA GLU A 27 4.09 3.65 25.86
C GLU A 27 3.41 2.31 26.23
N ASP A 28 2.66 2.28 27.35
CA ASP A 28 1.77 1.17 27.70
C ASP A 28 0.29 1.54 27.42
N PHE A 29 -0.64 0.58 27.49
CA PHE A 29 -2.07 0.85 27.22
C PHE A 29 -2.75 1.71 28.30
N CYS A 30 -2.07 1.92 29.43
CA CYS A 30 -2.52 2.80 30.51
C CYS A 30 -2.06 4.25 30.30
N SER A 31 -0.99 4.46 29.53
CA SER A 31 -0.39 5.76 29.26
C SER A 31 -1.37 6.70 28.56
N PRO A 32 -1.37 8.00 28.93
CA PRO A 32 -2.22 8.99 28.28
C PRO A 32 -1.86 9.16 26.80
N GLU A 33 -0.59 9.06 26.44
CA GLU A 33 -0.10 9.18 25.05
C GLU A 33 -0.72 8.10 24.15
N TRP A 34 -0.70 6.84 24.60
CA TRP A 34 -1.33 5.74 23.86
C TRP A 34 -2.83 5.97 23.70
N LYS A 35 -3.53 6.36 24.76
CA LYS A 35 -4.98 6.62 24.73
C LYS A 35 -5.39 7.81 23.88
N LEU A 36 -4.49 8.77 23.66
CA LEU A 36 -4.71 9.93 22.79
C LEU A 36 -4.54 9.58 21.30
N ARG A 37 -4.00 8.40 20.97
CA ARG A 37 -3.90 7.97 19.57
C ARG A 37 -5.30 7.66 19.04
N SER A 38 -5.69 8.42 18.02
CA SER A 38 -6.99 8.25 17.34
C SER A 38 -7.26 6.87 16.72
N ARG A 39 -6.21 6.07 16.50
CA ARG A 39 -6.30 4.75 15.86
C ARG A 39 -5.32 3.78 16.47
N HIS A 40 -5.72 2.51 16.60
CA HIS A 40 -4.85 1.42 17.02
C HIS A 40 -5.00 0.23 16.07
N PHE A 41 -3.88 -0.45 15.84
CA PHE A 41 -3.81 -1.71 15.11
C PHE A 41 -3.06 -2.73 15.97
N LEU A 42 -3.71 -3.85 16.28
CA LEU A 42 -3.17 -4.92 17.10
C LEU A 42 -3.26 -6.24 16.33
N VAL A 43 -2.23 -7.07 16.45
CA VAL A 43 -2.22 -8.45 15.95
C VAL A 43 -1.79 -9.36 17.08
N LEU A 44 -2.56 -10.43 17.27
CA LEU A 44 -2.32 -11.45 18.28
C LEU A 44 -2.56 -12.84 17.69
N SER A 45 -1.99 -13.87 18.32
CA SER A 45 -2.31 -15.25 17.97
C SER A 45 -3.66 -15.67 18.54
N SER A 46 -4.19 -16.80 18.06
CA SER A 46 -5.38 -17.45 18.62
C SER A 46 -5.24 -17.82 20.11
N ALA A 47 -4.00 -17.95 20.60
CA ALA A 47 -3.67 -18.15 22.01
C ALA A 47 -3.53 -16.85 22.82
N GLY A 48 -3.81 -15.68 22.22
CA GLY A 48 -3.74 -14.38 22.91
C GLY A 48 -2.34 -13.78 22.99
N LYS A 49 -1.34 -14.39 22.34
CA LYS A 49 0.03 -13.88 22.37
C LYS A 49 0.17 -12.66 21.47
N PRO A 50 0.78 -11.56 21.95
CA PRO A 50 1.09 -10.40 21.12
C PRO A 50 2.02 -10.72 19.95
N ILE A 51 1.68 -10.22 18.76
CA ILE A 51 2.47 -10.37 17.53
C ILE A 51 2.90 -9.00 17.00
N TYR A 52 2.00 -8.02 16.98
CA TYR A 52 2.30 -6.66 16.53
C TYR A 52 1.37 -5.65 17.23
N THR A 53 1.91 -4.50 17.59
CA THR A 53 1.13 -3.31 17.98
C THR A 53 1.69 -2.09 17.28
N ARG A 54 0.82 -1.22 16.72
CA ARG A 54 1.30 0.03 16.07
C ARG A 54 1.96 0.98 17.06
N TYR A 55 1.48 1.02 18.30
CA TYR A 55 1.97 1.90 19.37
C TYR A 55 2.22 1.09 20.64
N GLY A 56 3.27 1.45 21.38
CA GLY A 56 3.70 0.76 22.58
C GLY A 56 4.50 -0.51 22.34
N ASN A 57 4.71 -1.30 23.41
CA ASN A 57 5.49 -2.54 23.38
C ASN A 57 4.60 -3.79 23.47
N GLU A 58 4.82 -4.79 22.61
CA GLU A 58 4.07 -6.05 22.61
C GLU A 58 4.07 -6.75 23.99
N THR A 59 5.16 -6.66 24.74
CA THR A 59 5.29 -7.27 26.08
C THR A 59 4.34 -6.62 27.07
N GLN A 60 4.24 -5.29 27.04
CA GLN A 60 3.34 -4.50 27.89
C GLN A 60 1.87 -4.62 27.44
N MET A 61 1.62 -4.94 26.16
CA MET A 61 0.27 -5.16 25.63
C MET A 61 -0.31 -6.55 25.93
N SER A 62 0.46 -7.46 26.55
CA SER A 62 0.04 -8.86 26.77
C SER A 62 -1.30 -9.01 27.50
N THR A 63 -1.55 -8.21 28.54
CA THR A 63 -2.82 -8.21 29.28
C THR A 63 -3.99 -7.78 28.39
N LEU A 64 -3.82 -6.71 27.61
CA LEU A 64 -4.83 -6.21 26.68
C LEU A 64 -5.14 -7.25 25.59
N MET A 65 -4.11 -7.86 25.00
CA MET A 65 -4.29 -8.85 23.94
C MET A 65 -4.94 -10.14 24.46
N SER A 66 -4.64 -10.54 25.70
CA SER A 66 -5.33 -11.65 26.36
C SER A 66 -6.82 -11.33 26.57
N ALA A 67 -7.16 -10.10 26.99
CA ALA A 67 -8.55 -9.66 27.11
C ALA A 67 -9.27 -9.63 25.75
N VAL A 68 -8.61 -9.12 24.71
CA VAL A 68 -9.13 -9.14 23.33
C VAL A 68 -9.41 -10.57 22.87
N GLN A 69 -8.48 -11.50 23.13
CA GLN A 69 -8.67 -12.91 22.79
C GLN A 69 -9.88 -13.51 23.53
N ALA A 70 -10.03 -13.21 24.83
CA ALA A 70 -11.16 -13.69 25.63
C ALA A 70 -12.51 -13.14 25.14
N ILE A 71 -12.54 -11.88 24.70
CA ILE A 71 -13.71 -11.29 24.03
C ILE A 71 -14.02 -12.10 22.77
N ILE A 72 -13.06 -12.28 21.87
CA ILE A 72 -13.27 -13.03 20.62
C ILE A 72 -13.75 -14.46 20.90
N SER A 73 -13.11 -15.18 21.84
CA SER A 73 -13.45 -16.56 22.18
C SER A 73 -14.86 -16.70 22.74
N SER A 74 -15.37 -15.68 23.44
CA SER A 74 -16.74 -15.67 23.98
C SER A 74 -17.82 -15.72 22.88
N PHE A 75 -17.48 -15.37 21.64
CA PHE A 75 -18.39 -15.42 20.49
C PHE A 75 -18.09 -16.58 19.51
N ASN A 76 -17.02 -17.36 19.71
CA ASN A 76 -16.62 -18.39 18.76
C ASN A 76 -17.60 -19.57 18.68
N ASP A 77 -18.24 -19.92 19.79
CA ASP A 77 -19.24 -20.99 19.85
C ASP A 77 -20.65 -20.51 19.42
N MET A 78 -20.78 -19.23 19.09
CA MET A 78 -22.03 -18.63 18.63
C MET A 78 -22.15 -18.71 17.11
N SER A 79 -23.38 -18.74 16.59
CA SER A 79 -23.62 -18.74 15.14
C SER A 79 -23.20 -17.44 14.44
N ASP A 80 -22.97 -16.36 15.19
CA ASP A 80 -22.53 -15.06 14.68
C ASP A 80 -21.26 -14.62 15.42
N PRO A 81 -20.06 -14.77 14.80
CA PRO A 81 -18.81 -14.36 15.42
C PRO A 81 -18.74 -12.83 15.50
N ILE A 82 -17.99 -12.33 16.48
CA ILE A 82 -17.80 -10.88 16.64
C ILE A 82 -17.10 -10.29 15.41
N ARG A 83 -17.71 -9.26 14.81
CA ARG A 83 -17.17 -8.53 13.65
C ARG A 83 -16.70 -7.13 14.01
N SER A 84 -17.46 -6.46 14.88
CA SER A 84 -17.20 -5.11 15.33
C SER A 84 -17.94 -4.80 16.62
N MET A 85 -17.50 -3.75 17.31
CA MET A 85 -18.18 -3.14 18.44
C MET A 85 -18.14 -1.62 18.27
N ASN A 86 -19.23 -0.96 18.65
CA ASN A 86 -19.29 0.50 18.68
C ASN A 86 -19.57 0.94 20.12
N THR A 87 -18.65 1.74 20.68
CA THR A 87 -18.75 2.25 22.07
C THR A 87 -19.29 3.68 22.11
N GLY A 88 -19.83 4.18 20.99
CA GLY A 88 -20.23 5.58 20.79
C GLY A 88 -19.04 6.46 20.42
N SER A 89 -17.96 6.41 21.19
CA SER A 89 -16.72 7.16 20.91
C SER A 89 -15.79 6.43 19.95
N HIS A 90 -15.76 5.10 19.98
CA HIS A 90 -14.85 4.30 19.15
C HIS A 90 -15.60 3.25 18.33
N THR A 91 -15.09 3.00 17.13
CA THR A 91 -15.41 1.82 16.32
C THR A 91 -14.26 0.84 16.45
N ILE A 92 -14.55 -0.35 16.95
CA ILE A 92 -13.61 -1.45 17.12
C ILE A 92 -13.98 -2.54 16.12
N VAL A 93 -13.04 -3.01 15.31
CA VAL A 93 -13.26 -4.00 14.27
C VAL A 93 -12.32 -5.17 14.49
N PHE A 94 -12.87 -6.38 14.37
CA PHE A 94 -12.18 -7.64 14.54
C PHE A 94 -12.04 -8.33 13.19
N LEU A 95 -10.87 -8.91 12.93
CA LEU A 95 -10.61 -9.77 11.78
C LEU A 95 -9.88 -11.02 12.26
N THR A 96 -10.58 -12.15 12.24
CA THR A 96 -10.02 -13.47 12.54
C THR A 96 -9.68 -14.18 11.24
N ASN A 97 -8.40 -14.49 11.02
CA ASN A 97 -7.96 -15.20 9.82
C ASN A 97 -6.95 -16.30 10.16
N GLY A 98 -7.44 -17.54 10.22
CA GLY A 98 -6.66 -18.70 10.67
C GLY A 98 -6.16 -18.49 12.11
N PRO A 99 -4.84 -18.66 12.37
CA PRO A 99 -4.28 -18.54 13.72
C PRO A 99 -4.04 -17.09 14.17
N LEU A 100 -4.32 -16.10 13.32
CA LEU A 100 -4.09 -14.68 13.61
C LEU A 100 -5.41 -13.96 13.84
N TYR A 101 -5.52 -13.26 14.96
CA TYR A 101 -6.61 -12.34 15.24
C TYR A 101 -6.07 -10.91 15.17
N LEU A 102 -6.76 -10.06 14.43
CA LEU A 102 -6.41 -8.66 14.24
C LEU A 102 -7.52 -7.78 14.76
N LEU A 103 -7.14 -6.63 15.32
CA LEU A 103 -8.04 -5.63 15.86
C LEU A 103 -7.65 -4.25 15.38
N ALA A 104 -8.62 -3.48 14.91
CA ALA A 104 -8.49 -2.05 14.69
C ALA A 104 -9.46 -1.31 15.61
N ALA A 105 -8.99 -0.28 16.31
CA ALA A 105 -9.84 0.65 17.06
C ALA A 105 -9.65 2.05 16.48
N SER A 106 -10.73 2.80 16.27
CA SER A 106 -10.68 4.17 15.75
C SER A 106 -11.74 5.06 16.40
N ASP A 107 -11.36 6.27 16.80
CA ASP A 107 -12.28 7.33 17.26
C ASP A 107 -12.77 8.24 16.12
N ARG A 108 -12.24 8.05 14.90
CA ARG A 108 -12.45 8.95 13.75
C ARG A 108 -13.78 8.75 13.03
N LYS A 109 -14.67 7.90 13.57
CA LYS A 109 -15.91 7.43 12.92
C LYS A 109 -15.64 6.79 11.55
N ASP A 110 -14.58 6.00 11.46
CA ASP A 110 -14.25 5.27 10.24
C ASP A 110 -15.29 4.17 9.99
N PRO A 111 -15.77 3.97 8.75
CA PRO A 111 -16.66 2.87 8.45
C PRO A 111 -16.00 1.54 8.79
N GLU A 112 -16.79 0.62 9.36
CA GLU A 112 -16.33 -0.72 9.71
C GLU A 112 -15.67 -1.45 8.53
N GLU A 113 -16.26 -1.34 7.34
CA GLU A 113 -15.73 -1.93 6.10
C GLU A 113 -14.33 -1.39 5.74
N LEU A 114 -14.07 -0.11 6.01
CA LEU A 114 -12.76 0.51 5.77
C LEU A 114 -11.71 -0.11 6.69
N LEU A 115 -11.97 -0.08 8.01
CA LEU A 115 -11.06 -0.64 9.02
C LEU A 115 -10.81 -2.13 8.76
N ARG A 116 -11.83 -2.89 8.36
CA ARG A 116 -11.68 -4.30 7.98
C ARG A 116 -10.76 -4.47 6.76
N SER A 117 -10.90 -3.64 5.74
CA SER A 117 -10.04 -3.70 4.55
C SER A 117 -8.58 -3.35 4.87
N GLU A 118 -8.36 -2.44 5.81
CA GLU A 118 -7.04 -2.07 6.32
C GLU A 118 -6.42 -3.19 7.15
N LEU A 119 -7.20 -3.82 8.04
CA LEU A 119 -6.77 -5.04 8.76
C LEU A 119 -6.40 -6.16 7.80
N GLN A 120 -7.15 -6.33 6.71
CA GLN A 120 -6.83 -7.32 5.69
C GLN A 120 -5.48 -7.03 5.01
N LEU A 121 -5.13 -5.76 4.78
CA LEU A 121 -3.82 -5.37 4.24
C LEU A 121 -2.69 -5.63 5.22
N VAL A 122 -2.89 -5.34 6.52
CA VAL A 122 -1.92 -5.68 7.57
C VAL A 122 -1.69 -7.19 7.64
N TYR A 123 -2.76 -7.99 7.64
CA TYR A 123 -2.66 -9.45 7.55
C TYR A 123 -1.90 -9.90 6.30
N SER A 124 -2.24 -9.33 5.13
CA SER A 124 -1.57 -9.68 3.88
C SER A 124 -0.09 -9.28 3.87
N GLN A 125 0.32 -8.20 4.57
CA GLN A 125 1.73 -7.85 4.76
C GLN A 125 2.46 -8.92 5.60
N ILE A 126 1.85 -9.42 6.68
CA ILE A 126 2.41 -10.53 7.47
C ILE A 126 2.55 -11.80 6.61
N VAL A 127 1.51 -12.13 5.84
CA VAL A 127 1.54 -13.27 4.90
C VAL A 127 2.61 -13.05 3.82
N SER A 128 2.87 -11.83 3.38
CA SER A 128 3.93 -11.57 2.39
C SER A 128 5.33 -11.90 2.93
N ILE A 129 5.52 -11.86 4.26
CA ILE A 129 6.78 -12.17 4.93
C ILE A 129 6.88 -13.66 5.27
N LEU A 130 5.79 -14.31 5.71
CA LEU A 130 5.82 -15.69 6.22
C LEU A 130 5.05 -16.72 5.38
N THR A 131 4.22 -16.37 4.42
CA THR A 131 3.21 -17.24 3.76
C THR A 131 2.12 -17.77 4.71
N SER A 132 0.96 -18.08 4.14
CA SER A 132 -0.13 -18.75 4.85
C SER A 132 0.27 -20.18 5.22
N ALA A 133 1.00 -20.89 4.35
CA ALA A 133 1.46 -22.25 4.59
C ALA A 133 2.33 -22.37 5.85
N GLN A 134 3.32 -21.49 6.02
CA GLN A 134 4.18 -21.54 7.22
C GLN A 134 3.40 -21.13 8.46
N LEU A 135 2.54 -20.10 8.39
CA LEU A 135 1.70 -19.69 9.50
C LEU A 135 0.84 -20.85 10.01
N THR A 136 0.10 -21.50 9.12
CA THR A 136 -0.75 -22.65 9.47
C THR A 136 0.08 -23.78 10.07
N LYS A 137 1.17 -24.18 9.41
CA LYS A 137 2.03 -25.27 9.90
C LYS A 137 2.63 -24.99 11.28
N ILE A 138 3.08 -23.75 11.53
CA ILE A 138 3.65 -23.36 12.82
C ILE A 138 2.62 -23.52 13.93
N PHE A 139 1.41 -23.00 13.74
CA PHE A 139 0.37 -23.02 14.77
C PHE A 139 -0.31 -24.37 14.93
N GLU A 140 -0.36 -25.22 13.89
CA GLU A 140 -0.78 -26.62 14.01
C GLU A 140 0.21 -27.44 14.85
N GLN A 141 1.51 -27.21 14.67
CA GLN A 141 2.56 -27.92 15.42
C GLN A 141 2.76 -27.36 16.83
N ARG A 142 2.66 -26.04 16.98
CA ARG A 142 2.93 -25.29 18.21
C ARG A 142 1.95 -24.12 18.32
N SER A 143 0.75 -24.40 18.83
CA SER A 143 -0.31 -23.39 19.02
C SER A 143 0.14 -22.17 19.86
N ASN A 144 1.09 -22.39 20.78
CA ASN A 144 1.66 -21.34 21.64
C ASN A 144 2.99 -20.78 21.10
N PHE A 145 3.31 -20.92 19.82
CA PHE A 145 4.53 -20.33 19.25
C PHE A 145 4.52 -18.80 19.33
N ASP A 146 5.70 -18.19 19.55
CA ASP A 146 5.86 -16.74 19.57
C ASP A 146 6.31 -16.26 18.19
N LEU A 147 5.34 -15.76 17.40
CA LEU A 147 5.58 -15.37 16.01
C LEU A 147 6.53 -14.17 15.86
N ARG A 148 6.73 -13.39 16.92
CA ARG A 148 7.67 -12.26 16.93
C ARG A 148 9.09 -12.71 16.61
N GLN A 149 9.43 -13.97 16.93
CA GLN A 149 10.73 -14.55 16.61
C GLN A 149 10.99 -14.65 15.09
N LEU A 150 9.94 -14.68 14.27
CA LEU A 150 10.03 -14.76 12.81
C LEU A 150 9.76 -13.42 12.12
N LEU A 151 9.05 -12.51 12.79
CA LEU A 151 8.75 -11.17 12.29
C LEU A 151 9.73 -10.09 12.80
N GLY A 152 10.65 -10.46 13.69
CA GLY A 152 11.62 -9.53 14.26
C GLY A 152 12.40 -8.78 13.19
N GLY A 153 12.41 -7.44 13.28
CA GLY A 153 13.05 -6.56 12.31
C GLY A 153 12.17 -6.18 11.10
N THR A 154 10.93 -6.68 11.04
CA THR A 154 9.97 -6.34 9.96
C THR A 154 8.85 -5.41 10.43
N GLU A 155 8.85 -4.99 11.70
CA GLU A 155 7.84 -4.12 12.30
C GLU A 155 7.75 -2.79 11.54
N GLY A 156 8.89 -2.22 11.15
CA GLY A 156 8.95 -0.98 10.38
C GLY A 156 8.26 -1.06 9.02
N ILE A 157 8.17 -2.25 8.41
CA ILE A 157 7.41 -2.45 7.16
C ILE A 157 5.90 -2.33 7.44
N ILE A 158 5.43 -2.90 8.54
CA ILE A 158 4.02 -2.86 8.94
C ILE A 158 3.65 -1.45 9.43
N ASP A 159 4.51 -0.80 10.21
CA ASP A 159 4.32 0.59 10.65
C ASP A 159 4.16 1.53 9.46
N GLN A 160 5.07 1.43 8.48
CA GLN A 160 5.00 2.20 7.25
C GLN A 160 3.71 1.92 6.46
N LEU A 161 3.25 0.66 6.43
CA LEU A 161 1.96 0.35 5.81
C LEU A 161 0.82 1.09 6.51
N VAL A 162 0.74 1.00 7.83
CA VAL A 162 -0.31 1.64 8.64
C VAL A 162 -0.30 3.15 8.48
N ASP A 163 0.87 3.78 8.46
CA ASP A 163 1.02 5.23 8.25
C ASP A 163 0.48 5.64 6.87
N ARG A 164 0.79 4.85 5.85
CA ARG A 164 0.31 5.10 4.49
C ARG A 164 -1.20 4.87 4.34
N LEU A 165 -1.78 3.91 5.07
CA LEU A 165 -3.23 3.68 5.03
C LEU A 165 -4.02 4.93 5.44
N ASP A 166 -3.45 5.85 6.21
CA ASP A 166 -4.13 7.10 6.57
C ASP A 166 -4.24 8.07 5.39
N MET A 167 -3.13 8.31 4.68
CA MET A 167 -3.01 9.37 3.67
C MET A 167 -3.11 8.90 2.22
N ASP A 168 -2.86 7.62 1.94
CA ASP A 168 -2.77 7.09 0.59
C ASP A 168 -4.11 6.46 0.15
N PHE A 169 -4.77 7.12 -0.80
CA PHE A 169 -6.04 6.64 -1.33
C PHE A 169 -5.90 5.42 -2.25
N SER A 170 -4.68 5.09 -2.70
CA SER A 170 -4.39 3.96 -3.60
C SER A 170 -4.91 2.63 -3.06
N PHE A 171 -4.71 2.39 -1.76
CA PHE A 171 -5.12 1.16 -1.09
C PHE A 171 -6.64 0.98 -1.13
N ALA A 172 -7.37 2.04 -0.81
CA ALA A 172 -8.82 2.03 -0.91
C ALA A 172 -9.24 1.83 -2.37
N LEU A 173 -8.68 2.61 -3.32
CA LEU A 173 -8.95 2.48 -4.74
C LEU A 173 -8.67 1.07 -5.29
N GLY A 174 -7.75 0.31 -4.71
CA GLY A 174 -7.34 -1.01 -5.20
C GLY A 174 -6.76 -0.90 -6.61
N SER A 175 -5.87 0.07 -6.82
CA SER A 175 -5.20 0.35 -8.09
C SER A 175 -3.81 0.94 -7.86
N LEU A 176 -2.92 0.77 -8.83
CA LEU A 176 -1.52 1.21 -8.71
C LEU A 176 -1.35 2.67 -9.11
N ASP A 177 -0.53 3.41 -8.37
CA ASP A 177 -0.10 4.75 -8.77
C ASP A 177 1.01 4.61 -9.81
N THR A 178 0.91 5.37 -10.88
CA THR A 178 1.84 5.32 -12.01
C THR A 178 2.62 6.61 -12.12
N LEU A 179 3.91 6.49 -12.41
CA LEU A 179 4.76 7.66 -12.58
C LEU A 179 4.32 8.40 -13.85
N TRP A 180 3.93 9.66 -13.71
CA TRP A 180 3.64 10.51 -14.85
C TRP A 180 4.95 10.80 -15.58
N MET A 181 5.06 10.28 -16.80
CA MET A 181 6.26 10.41 -17.62
C MET A 181 5.89 10.28 -19.10
N ARG A 182 6.74 10.82 -19.98
CA ARG A 182 6.51 10.74 -21.42
C ARG A 182 6.41 9.28 -21.88
N TYR A 183 5.43 8.99 -22.71
CA TYR A 183 5.16 7.65 -23.28
C TYR A 183 6.43 7.03 -23.90
N ARG A 184 7.14 7.79 -24.74
CA ARG A 184 8.39 7.34 -25.39
C ARG A 184 9.50 6.95 -24.40
N LEU A 185 9.58 7.62 -23.25
CA LEU A 185 10.53 7.27 -22.20
C LEU A 185 10.13 5.95 -21.55
N ARG A 186 8.84 5.79 -21.23
CA ARG A 186 8.30 4.54 -20.67
C ARG A 186 8.53 3.34 -21.59
N GLU A 187 8.25 3.49 -22.89
CA GLU A 187 8.51 2.44 -23.89
C GLU A 187 9.99 2.07 -23.95
N ARG A 188 10.87 3.07 -23.90
CA ARG A 188 12.31 2.85 -23.95
C ARG A 188 12.79 2.06 -22.73
N VAL A 189 12.39 2.47 -21.52
CA VAL A 189 12.72 1.73 -20.29
C VAL A 189 12.18 0.30 -20.36
N GLY A 190 10.92 0.14 -20.80
CA GLY A 190 10.31 -1.19 -20.97
C GLY A 190 11.06 -2.08 -21.97
N LYS A 191 11.51 -1.51 -23.10
CA LYS A 191 12.32 -2.21 -24.10
C LYS A 191 13.68 -2.63 -23.53
N THR A 192 14.35 -1.76 -22.78
CA THR A 192 15.64 -2.08 -22.13
C THR A 192 15.50 -3.24 -21.15
N LEU A 193 14.44 -3.25 -20.33
CA LEU A 193 14.13 -4.36 -19.43
C LEU A 193 13.86 -5.67 -20.20
N GLN A 194 13.14 -5.58 -21.31
CA GLN A 194 12.81 -6.75 -22.13
C GLN A 194 14.04 -7.34 -22.84
N SER A 195 14.97 -6.50 -23.31
CA SER A 195 16.19 -6.93 -23.99
C SER A 195 17.15 -7.69 -23.07
N HIS A 196 17.23 -7.31 -21.80
CA HIS A 196 18.11 -7.93 -20.80
C HIS A 196 17.42 -9.00 -19.95
N ARG A 197 16.20 -9.39 -20.34
CA ARG A 197 15.35 -10.29 -19.57
C ARG A 197 16.03 -11.66 -19.33
N PRO A 198 16.25 -12.04 -18.06
CA PRO A 198 16.64 -13.41 -17.72
C PRO A 198 15.56 -14.44 -18.06
N LYS A 199 15.96 -15.68 -18.36
CA LYS A 199 15.00 -16.77 -18.61
C LYS A 199 14.14 -17.10 -17.38
N SER A 200 14.71 -17.01 -16.17
CA SER A 200 14.02 -17.27 -14.89
C SER A 200 13.17 -16.10 -14.39
N LEU A 201 13.23 -14.94 -15.04
CA LEU A 201 12.43 -13.78 -14.66
C LEU A 201 10.95 -14.10 -14.83
N LEU A 202 10.15 -13.73 -13.83
CA LEU A 202 8.70 -13.60 -13.93
C LEU A 202 8.32 -12.15 -14.20
N TYR A 203 8.73 -11.22 -13.34
CA TYR A 203 8.39 -9.80 -13.47
C TYR A 203 9.63 -8.93 -13.33
N ALA A 204 9.73 -7.88 -14.14
CA ALA A 204 10.69 -6.79 -13.92
C ALA A 204 9.92 -5.47 -13.84
N MET A 205 10.25 -4.64 -12.88
CA MET A 205 9.56 -3.38 -12.62
C MET A 205 10.58 -2.29 -12.36
N VAL A 206 10.37 -1.12 -12.95
CA VAL A 206 11.02 0.12 -12.52
C VAL A 206 10.01 0.92 -11.74
N VAL A 207 10.33 1.19 -10.49
CA VAL A 207 9.50 1.91 -9.54
C VAL A 207 10.26 3.16 -9.14
N ALA A 208 9.61 4.32 -9.17
CA ALA A 208 10.21 5.57 -8.75
C ALA A 208 9.27 6.32 -7.81
N ASP A 209 9.79 6.72 -6.64
CA ASP A 209 9.00 7.35 -5.57
C ASP A 209 7.69 6.59 -5.29
N MET A 210 7.78 5.25 -5.16
CA MET A 210 6.64 4.35 -4.93
C MET A 210 5.61 4.24 -6.06
N LYS A 211 5.87 4.89 -7.21
CA LYS A 211 5.02 4.86 -8.39
C LYS A 211 5.61 3.96 -9.44
N LEU A 212 4.75 3.22 -10.12
CA LEU A 212 5.16 2.32 -11.18
C LEU A 212 5.52 3.14 -12.44
N ALA A 213 6.78 3.09 -12.87
CA ALA A 213 7.20 3.69 -14.13
C ALA A 213 6.86 2.77 -15.32
N THR A 214 7.26 1.50 -15.23
CA THR A 214 6.94 0.46 -16.23
C THR A 214 7.12 -0.94 -15.63
N LEU A 215 6.54 -1.95 -16.28
CA LEU A 215 6.69 -3.36 -15.91
C LEU A 215 6.83 -4.25 -17.15
N VAL A 216 7.60 -5.33 -17.02
CA VAL A 216 7.69 -6.45 -17.98
C VAL A 216 7.15 -7.71 -17.32
N ARG A 217 6.31 -8.45 -18.03
CA ARG A 217 5.60 -9.63 -17.49
C ARG A 217 5.37 -10.72 -18.55
N PRO A 218 5.10 -11.97 -18.17
CA PRO A 218 4.67 -12.98 -19.12
C PRO A 218 3.26 -12.66 -19.63
N ARG A 219 2.94 -13.07 -20.86
CA ARG A 219 1.59 -12.92 -21.41
C ARG A 219 0.56 -13.62 -20.51
N LYS A 220 -0.60 -12.98 -20.30
CA LYS A 220 -1.72 -13.47 -19.47
C LYS A 220 -1.46 -13.58 -17.96
N HIS A 221 -0.28 -13.22 -17.47
CA HIS A 221 0.02 -13.18 -16.04
C HIS A 221 0.03 -11.75 -15.52
N SER A 222 -0.95 -11.38 -14.69
CA SER A 222 -1.01 -10.08 -14.03
C SER A 222 -0.91 -10.22 -12.53
N LEU A 223 -0.02 -9.46 -11.89
CA LEU A 223 -0.03 -9.32 -10.44
C LEU A 223 -1.21 -8.46 -9.99
N HIS A 224 -1.80 -8.83 -8.87
CA HIS A 224 -2.88 -8.07 -8.25
C HIS A 224 -2.31 -6.78 -7.64
N PRO A 225 -3.00 -5.62 -7.71
CA PRO A 225 -2.50 -4.36 -7.14
C PRO A 225 -2.15 -4.46 -5.66
N ALA A 226 -2.93 -5.22 -4.89
CA ALA A 226 -2.65 -5.46 -3.47
C ALA A 226 -1.25 -6.06 -3.24
N ASP A 227 -0.82 -7.08 -4.01
CA ASP A 227 0.51 -7.67 -3.85
C ASP A 227 1.61 -6.67 -4.20
N LEU A 228 1.38 -5.84 -5.22
CA LEU A 228 2.31 -4.79 -5.62
C LEU A 228 2.37 -3.64 -4.60
N HIS A 229 1.27 -3.31 -3.93
CA HIS A 229 1.29 -2.35 -2.82
C HIS A 229 2.15 -2.86 -1.66
N LEU A 230 2.03 -4.15 -1.30
CA LEU A 230 2.86 -4.78 -0.26
C LEU A 230 4.34 -4.81 -0.66
N LEU A 231 4.62 -5.17 -1.91
CA LEU A 231 5.97 -5.19 -2.46
C LEU A 231 6.61 -3.80 -2.49
N PHE A 232 5.89 -2.78 -2.95
CA PHE A 232 6.43 -1.42 -2.97
C PHE A 232 6.61 -0.90 -1.54
N ASN A 233 5.66 -1.19 -0.64
CA ASN A 233 5.78 -0.85 0.78
C ASN A 233 7.04 -1.47 1.40
N MET A 234 7.31 -2.74 1.12
CA MET A 234 8.54 -3.41 1.53
C MET A 234 9.77 -2.74 0.93
N ALA A 235 9.78 -2.49 -0.39
CA ALA A 235 10.94 -1.91 -1.08
C ALA A 235 11.29 -0.50 -0.59
N ALA A 236 10.33 0.30 -0.12
CA ALA A 236 10.59 1.62 0.45
C ALA A 236 10.96 1.63 1.93
N SER A 237 10.93 0.49 2.62
CA SER A 237 11.37 0.46 4.01
C SER A 237 12.89 0.70 4.10
N LYS A 238 13.35 1.29 5.21
CA LYS A 238 14.76 1.69 5.39
C LYS A 238 15.75 0.56 5.06
N THR A 239 15.39 -0.69 5.34
CA THR A 239 16.21 -1.88 5.09
C THR A 239 16.55 -2.09 3.61
N PHE A 240 15.69 -1.65 2.67
CA PHE A 240 15.83 -1.93 1.24
C PHE A 240 16.37 -0.74 0.42
N LEU A 241 16.62 0.40 1.06
CA LEU A 241 17.08 1.62 0.37
C LEU A 241 18.55 1.57 -0.04
N THR A 242 19.35 0.69 0.58
CA THR A 242 20.81 0.64 0.39
C THR A 242 21.29 -0.76 0.04
N GLY A 243 22.00 -0.89 -1.08
CA GLY A 243 22.58 -2.15 -1.53
C GLY A 243 21.68 -2.93 -2.48
N GLU A 244 21.94 -4.23 -2.58
CA GLU A 244 21.17 -5.18 -3.38
C GLU A 244 20.58 -6.24 -2.46
N HIS A 245 19.28 -6.48 -2.57
CA HIS A 245 18.58 -7.43 -1.70
C HIS A 245 18.00 -8.57 -2.52
N TRP A 246 18.16 -9.80 -2.04
CA TRP A 246 17.54 -11.00 -2.58
C TRP A 246 16.74 -11.68 -1.49
N THR A 247 15.44 -11.44 -1.48
CA THR A 247 14.57 -11.83 -0.36
C THR A 247 13.38 -12.67 -0.83
N PRO A 248 13.01 -13.72 -0.08
CA PRO A 248 11.76 -14.43 -0.34
C PRO A 248 10.56 -13.53 0.02
N VAL A 249 9.63 -13.40 -0.92
CA VAL A 249 8.38 -12.64 -0.72
C VAL A 249 7.21 -13.46 -1.23
N CYS A 250 6.19 -13.58 -0.40
CA CYS A 250 4.93 -14.17 -0.77
C CYS A 250 4.01 -13.09 -1.35
N PHE A 251 3.28 -13.44 -2.42
CA PHE A 251 2.27 -12.57 -3.03
C PHE A 251 0.89 -13.17 -2.73
N PRO A 252 0.21 -12.72 -1.64
CA PRO A 252 -0.98 -13.40 -1.13
C PRO A 252 -2.12 -13.57 -2.13
N ARG A 253 -2.27 -12.65 -3.10
CA ARG A 253 -3.31 -12.74 -4.13
C ARG A 253 -2.89 -13.55 -5.35
N PHE A 254 -1.60 -13.81 -5.52
CA PHE A 254 -1.04 -14.67 -6.56
C PHE A 254 -0.97 -16.13 -6.10
N ASN A 255 -0.29 -16.37 -4.97
CA ASN A 255 -0.19 -17.67 -4.30
C ASN A 255 0.25 -17.45 -2.85
N ASP A 256 -0.67 -17.59 -1.90
CA ASP A 256 -0.40 -17.36 -0.47
C ASP A 256 0.37 -18.50 0.21
N GLN A 257 0.59 -19.64 -0.47
CA GLN A 257 1.25 -20.82 0.08
C GLN A 257 2.76 -20.88 -0.20
N GLY A 258 3.30 -20.00 -1.05
CA GLY A 258 4.68 -20.11 -1.52
C GLY A 258 5.40 -18.78 -1.67
N PHE A 259 6.72 -18.85 -1.65
CA PHE A 259 7.58 -17.70 -1.90
C PHE A 259 7.93 -17.60 -3.38
N LEU A 260 7.96 -16.36 -3.86
CA LEU A 260 8.82 -15.96 -4.96
C LEU A 260 10.08 -15.31 -4.38
N HIS A 261 11.11 -15.16 -5.20
CA HIS A 261 12.32 -14.44 -4.80
C HIS A 261 12.37 -13.11 -5.52
N VAL A 262 12.53 -12.05 -4.73
CA VAL A 262 12.50 -10.68 -5.17
C VAL A 262 13.88 -10.07 -5.00
N TYR A 263 14.41 -9.58 -6.11
CA TYR A 263 15.60 -8.75 -6.16
C TYR A 263 15.17 -7.28 -6.11
N ILE A 264 15.69 -6.52 -5.15
CA ILE A 264 15.42 -5.08 -4.99
C ILE A 264 16.77 -4.35 -5.00
N SER A 265 16.92 -3.39 -5.91
CA SER A 265 18.09 -2.53 -5.98
C SER A 265 17.69 -1.12 -6.39
N TYR A 266 18.04 -0.14 -5.57
CA TYR A 266 17.94 1.28 -5.94
C TYR A 266 19.07 1.64 -6.91
N ILE A 267 18.71 1.99 -8.15
CA ILE A 267 19.65 2.47 -9.17
C ILE A 267 20.04 3.92 -8.87
N THR A 268 19.06 4.71 -8.42
CA THR A 268 19.28 6.04 -7.82
C THR A 268 18.48 6.12 -6.52
N PRO A 269 18.67 7.14 -5.66
CA PRO A 269 17.95 7.25 -4.38
C PRO A 269 16.42 7.23 -4.51
N LYS A 270 15.87 7.57 -5.69
CA LYS A 270 14.43 7.58 -5.95
C LYS A 270 13.94 6.50 -6.90
N VAL A 271 14.83 5.77 -7.57
CA VAL A 271 14.48 4.83 -8.64
C VAL A 271 14.98 3.43 -8.28
N ALA A 272 14.04 2.51 -8.07
CA ALA A 272 14.29 1.11 -7.78
C ALA A 272 14.02 0.21 -9.00
N LEU A 273 14.91 -0.76 -9.20
CA LEU A 273 14.69 -1.92 -10.06
C LEU A 273 14.27 -3.09 -9.19
N ILE A 274 13.10 -3.65 -9.49
CA ILE A 274 12.57 -4.82 -8.80
C ILE A 274 12.43 -5.96 -9.80
N LEU A 275 13.10 -7.09 -9.54
CA LEU A 275 13.05 -8.29 -10.38
C LEU A 275 12.49 -9.45 -9.56
N VAL A 276 11.58 -10.22 -10.14
CA VAL A 276 10.90 -11.33 -9.45
C VAL A 276 11.16 -12.63 -10.19
N SER A 277 11.52 -13.68 -9.44
CA SER A 277 11.80 -15.03 -9.95
C SER A 277 11.09 -16.09 -9.11
N ALA A 278 10.74 -17.22 -9.73
CA ALA A 278 10.38 -18.44 -8.98
C ALA A 278 11.62 -19.24 -8.55
N ASP A 279 12.75 -19.03 -9.23
CA ASP A 279 14.01 -19.71 -8.96
C ASP A 279 14.81 -18.98 -7.86
N ARG A 280 15.11 -19.71 -6.78
CA ARG A 280 15.86 -19.23 -5.60
C ARG A 280 17.32 -18.91 -5.90
N ASP A 281 17.90 -19.59 -6.87
CA ASP A 281 19.35 -19.52 -7.14
C ASP A 281 19.69 -18.50 -8.24
N SER A 282 18.69 -17.73 -8.69
CA SER A 282 18.82 -16.73 -9.75
C SER A 282 19.51 -15.42 -9.33
N PHE A 283 20.03 -15.28 -8.10
CA PHE A 283 20.62 -14.04 -7.60
C PHE A 283 21.64 -13.41 -8.56
N PHE A 284 22.68 -14.16 -8.95
CA PHE A 284 23.73 -13.66 -9.84
C PHE A 284 23.20 -13.29 -11.24
N THR A 285 22.15 -13.99 -11.69
CA THR A 285 21.49 -13.68 -12.96
C THR A 285 20.74 -12.34 -12.87
N MET A 286 20.12 -12.06 -11.72
CA MET A 286 19.41 -10.79 -11.47
C MET A 286 20.39 -9.62 -11.30
N THR A 287 21.51 -9.80 -10.61
CA THR A 287 22.57 -8.79 -10.51
C THR A 287 23.12 -8.43 -11.89
N LYS A 288 23.42 -9.42 -12.74
CA LYS A 288 23.86 -9.17 -14.13
C LYS A 288 22.82 -8.39 -14.94
N CYS A 289 21.55 -8.79 -14.85
CA CYS A 289 20.45 -8.06 -15.48
C CYS A 289 20.40 -6.60 -15.00
N ARG A 290 20.55 -6.36 -13.70
CA ARG A 290 20.60 -5.01 -13.12
C ARG A 290 21.76 -4.19 -13.66
N GLU A 291 22.96 -4.76 -13.75
CA GLU A 291 24.14 -4.09 -14.32
C GLU A 291 23.90 -3.69 -15.78
N ASP A 292 23.40 -4.62 -16.60
CA ASP A 292 23.12 -4.37 -18.02
C ASP A 292 22.03 -3.29 -18.21
N VAL A 293 20.93 -3.40 -17.47
CA VAL A 293 19.84 -2.41 -17.49
C VAL A 293 20.32 -1.04 -17.03
N CYS A 294 21.07 -0.97 -15.92
CA CYS A 294 21.59 0.28 -15.39
C CYS A 294 22.54 0.96 -16.39
N ARG A 295 23.43 0.19 -17.02
CA ARG A 295 24.36 0.69 -18.04
C ARG A 295 23.62 1.32 -19.20
N ASP A 296 22.67 0.60 -19.79
CA ASP A 296 21.94 1.06 -20.98
C ASP A 296 21.05 2.28 -20.69
N LEU A 297 20.35 2.28 -19.56
CA LEU A 297 19.52 3.42 -19.14
C LEU A 297 20.36 4.66 -18.79
N SER A 298 21.59 4.46 -18.30
CA SER A 298 22.51 5.56 -18.02
C SER A 298 23.10 6.13 -19.31
N MET A 299 23.54 5.26 -20.23
CA MET A 299 24.15 5.65 -21.51
C MET A 299 23.21 6.48 -22.39
N ASP A 300 21.92 6.16 -22.42
CA ASP A 300 20.94 6.90 -23.23
C ASP A 300 20.24 8.06 -22.50
N GLY A 301 20.63 8.29 -21.23
CA GLY A 301 20.08 9.30 -20.33
C GLY A 301 18.63 9.06 -19.92
N SER A 302 18.08 7.85 -20.12
CA SER A 302 16.72 7.51 -19.67
C SER A 302 16.62 7.50 -18.15
N LEU A 303 17.66 7.02 -17.46
CA LEU A 303 17.69 6.98 -16.01
C LEU A 303 17.51 8.38 -15.40
N GLN A 304 18.29 9.36 -15.87
CA GLN A 304 18.16 10.74 -15.41
C GLN A 304 16.76 11.29 -15.64
N ARG A 305 16.14 11.02 -16.81
CA ARG A 305 14.79 11.52 -17.10
C ARG A 305 13.71 10.86 -16.26
N VAL A 306 13.89 9.59 -15.86
CA VAL A 306 13.00 8.91 -14.90
C VAL A 306 13.16 9.52 -13.52
N GLU A 307 14.40 9.78 -13.10
CA GLU A 307 14.69 10.47 -11.85
C GLU A 307 14.11 11.89 -11.82
N ASP A 308 14.26 12.65 -12.92
CA ASP A 308 13.66 13.97 -13.06
C ASP A 308 12.13 13.91 -12.96
N ALA A 309 11.50 12.88 -13.55
CA ALA A 309 10.05 12.67 -13.44
C ALA A 309 9.61 12.29 -12.02
N ALA A 310 10.45 11.57 -11.26
CA ALA A 310 10.19 11.26 -9.85
C ALA A 310 10.55 12.41 -8.90
N ALA A 311 11.47 13.29 -9.31
CA ALA A 311 11.83 14.50 -8.58
C ALA A 311 10.84 15.63 -8.84
N GLN A 312 10.21 15.65 -10.02
CA GLN A 312 9.03 16.47 -10.28
C GLN A 312 7.99 16.15 -9.21
N ARG A 313 7.67 17.16 -8.41
CA ARG A 313 6.57 17.06 -7.43
C ARG A 313 5.34 16.55 -8.17
N ALA A 314 4.56 15.67 -7.53
CA ALA A 314 3.30 15.21 -8.11
C ALA A 314 2.52 16.40 -8.69
N LEU A 315 1.91 16.21 -9.87
CA LEU A 315 1.29 17.27 -10.65
C LEU A 315 0.44 18.16 -9.76
N HIS A 316 0.68 19.47 -9.79
CA HIS A 316 -0.17 20.40 -9.07
C HIS A 316 -1.50 20.58 -9.81
N PRO A 317 -2.65 20.67 -9.12
CA PRO A 317 -3.95 20.88 -9.76
C PRO A 317 -3.99 22.03 -10.78
N ARG A 318 -3.27 23.13 -10.50
CA ARG A 318 -3.18 24.29 -11.41
C ARG A 318 -2.47 24.00 -12.74
N GLU A 319 -1.57 23.02 -12.77
CA GLU A 319 -0.85 22.62 -13.99
C GLU A 319 -1.78 21.92 -15.00
N ILE A 320 -2.92 21.38 -14.55
CA ILE A 320 -3.99 20.88 -15.44
C ILE A 320 -4.67 22.05 -16.19
N GLY A 321 -4.46 23.29 -15.74
CA GLY A 321 -5.10 24.49 -16.32
C GLY A 321 -6.54 24.68 -15.86
N VAL A 322 -6.87 24.18 -14.66
CA VAL A 322 -8.24 24.10 -14.15
C VAL A 322 -8.38 24.87 -12.83
N PRO A 323 -8.80 26.15 -12.86
CA PRO A 323 -8.94 26.96 -11.66
C PRO A 323 -9.97 26.39 -10.67
N GLY A 324 -9.64 26.45 -9.38
CA GLY A 324 -10.52 25.99 -8.31
C GLY A 324 -10.41 24.49 -7.99
N LEU A 325 -9.66 23.70 -8.76
CA LEU A 325 -9.33 22.33 -8.39
C LEU A 325 -8.28 22.33 -7.28
N LEU A 326 -8.59 21.65 -6.18
CA LEU A 326 -7.72 21.55 -4.99
C LEU A 326 -6.98 20.22 -4.92
N GLN A 327 -7.62 19.14 -5.39
CA GLN A 327 -7.04 17.81 -5.47
C GLN A 327 -7.85 16.93 -6.43
N LEU A 328 -7.19 16.01 -7.14
CA LEU A 328 -7.81 15.04 -8.03
C LEU A 328 -7.23 13.64 -7.85
N TYR A 329 -8.10 12.63 -7.81
CA TYR A 329 -7.79 11.23 -8.10
C TYR A 329 -8.63 10.73 -9.27
N TYR A 330 -7.99 10.06 -10.23
CA TYR A 330 -8.65 9.34 -11.31
C TYR A 330 -8.14 7.90 -11.37
N ARG A 331 -9.05 6.94 -11.29
CA ARG A 331 -8.78 5.52 -11.44
C ARG A 331 -9.26 5.04 -12.81
N HIS A 332 -8.35 4.46 -13.59
CA HIS A 332 -8.68 3.71 -14.79
C HIS A 332 -9.08 2.27 -14.41
N LYS A 333 -10.35 1.88 -14.59
CA LYS A 333 -10.87 0.58 -14.13
C LYS A 333 -10.28 -0.61 -14.89
N THR A 334 -10.11 -0.49 -16.21
CA THR A 334 -9.55 -1.59 -17.03
C THR A 334 -8.07 -1.84 -16.76
N LEU A 335 -7.26 -0.78 -16.67
CA LEU A 335 -5.83 -0.89 -16.39
C LEU A 335 -5.53 -1.18 -14.91
N ILE A 336 -6.51 -0.95 -14.02
CA ILE A 336 -6.37 -1.05 -12.57
C ILE A 336 -5.22 -0.17 -12.06
N GLN A 337 -5.11 1.01 -12.67
CA GLN A 337 -4.13 2.05 -12.38
C GLN A 337 -4.87 3.33 -12.03
N HIS A 338 -4.19 4.24 -11.34
CA HIS A 338 -4.74 5.54 -11.03
C HIS A 338 -3.67 6.61 -11.10
N PHE A 339 -4.14 7.83 -11.22
CA PHE A 339 -3.35 9.04 -11.21
C PHE A 339 -3.93 9.97 -10.15
N GLY A 340 -3.06 10.55 -9.33
CA GLY A 340 -3.42 11.55 -8.33
C GLY A 340 -2.57 12.81 -8.46
N THR A 341 -3.19 13.98 -8.32
CA THR A 341 -2.45 15.23 -8.11
C THR A 341 -2.02 15.31 -6.65
N ARG A 342 -1.00 16.13 -6.37
CA ARG A 342 -0.83 16.63 -5.00
C ARG A 342 -1.99 17.53 -4.60
N PHE A 343 -2.10 17.78 -3.31
CA PHE A 343 -2.99 18.82 -2.78
C PHE A 343 -2.44 20.21 -3.14
N GLU A 344 -3.36 21.16 -3.32
CA GLU A 344 -3.04 22.59 -3.37
C GLU A 344 -2.27 23.01 -2.11
N SER A 345 -1.25 23.85 -2.28
CA SER A 345 -0.30 24.17 -1.20
C SER A 345 -0.93 24.88 0.02
N THR A 346 -2.14 25.41 -0.12
CA THR A 346 -2.87 26.07 0.96
C THR A 346 -3.55 25.09 1.93
N ILE A 347 -3.57 23.79 1.62
CA ILE A 347 -4.26 22.77 2.40
C ILE A 347 -3.27 22.09 3.34
N ASP A 348 -3.49 22.25 4.66
CA ASP A 348 -2.71 21.61 5.70
C ASP A 348 -2.91 20.08 5.75
N MET A 349 -2.00 19.38 6.42
CA MET A 349 -1.98 17.92 6.47
C MET A 349 -3.23 17.30 7.11
N ASP A 350 -3.85 17.96 8.10
CA ASP A 350 -5.04 17.44 8.76
C ASP A 350 -6.26 17.54 7.84
N THR A 351 -6.38 18.66 7.12
CA THR A 351 -7.41 18.83 6.09
C THR A 351 -7.20 17.84 4.93
N GLN A 352 -5.96 17.58 4.51
CA GLN A 352 -5.66 16.55 3.51
C GLN A 352 -6.14 15.17 3.98
N ARG A 353 -5.84 14.79 5.22
CA ARG A 353 -6.29 13.53 5.82
C ARG A 353 -7.82 13.41 5.84
N GLN A 354 -8.50 14.49 6.23
CA GLN A 354 -9.97 14.55 6.24
C GLN A 354 -10.57 14.38 4.84
N ILE A 355 -9.96 14.99 3.82
CA ILE A 355 -10.39 14.85 2.41
C ILE A 355 -10.23 13.40 1.96
N ILE A 356 -9.06 12.79 2.18
CA ILE A 356 -8.80 11.38 1.82
C ILE A 356 -9.79 10.45 2.50
N ASN A 357 -10.05 10.64 3.80
CA ASN A 357 -11.02 9.83 4.54
C ASN A 357 -12.45 10.05 4.02
N THR A 358 -12.78 11.26 3.58
CA THR A 358 -14.07 11.53 2.93
C THR A 358 -14.17 10.82 1.58
N TYR A 359 -13.11 10.78 0.77
CA TYR A 359 -13.11 9.99 -0.47
C TYR A 359 -13.31 8.51 -0.21
N LYS A 360 -12.63 7.94 0.79
CA LYS A 360 -12.79 6.54 1.21
C LYS A 360 -14.25 6.24 1.58
N ARG A 361 -14.88 7.10 2.38
CA ARG A 361 -16.30 6.99 2.78
C ARG A 361 -17.25 7.08 1.59
N ILE A 362 -17.07 8.09 0.73
CA ILE A 362 -17.90 8.27 -0.47
C ILE A 362 -17.76 7.05 -1.38
N ARG A 363 -16.55 6.54 -1.59
CA ARG A 363 -16.32 5.36 -2.41
C ARG A 363 -17.04 4.13 -1.87
N LEU A 364 -16.95 3.85 -0.57
CA LEU A 364 -17.69 2.76 0.05
C LEU A 364 -19.20 2.93 -0.15
N HIS A 365 -19.72 4.15 0.07
CA HIS A 365 -21.12 4.45 -0.14
C HIS A 365 -21.58 4.24 -1.60
N MET A 366 -20.75 4.64 -2.57
CA MET A 366 -21.02 4.47 -4.00
C MET A 366 -20.93 3.01 -4.47
N MET A 367 -20.12 2.20 -3.80
CA MET A 367 -19.94 0.77 -4.08
C MET A 367 -20.94 -0.13 -3.34
N ASN A 368 -21.66 0.40 -2.35
CA ASN A 368 -22.48 -0.41 -1.46
C ASN A 368 -23.52 -1.22 -2.25
N LYS A 369 -23.45 -2.55 -2.08
CA LYS A 369 -24.19 -3.55 -2.84
C LYS A 369 -25.55 -3.92 -2.22
N SER A 370 -26.14 -3.07 -1.38
CA SER A 370 -27.43 -3.32 -0.69
C SER A 370 -28.66 -3.38 -1.63
N GLY A 371 -28.54 -4.00 -2.81
CA GLY A 371 -29.62 -4.19 -3.79
C GLY A 371 -30.03 -2.94 -4.57
N LYS A 372 -29.46 -1.76 -4.26
CA LYS A 372 -29.73 -0.51 -4.98
C LYS A 372 -28.76 -0.33 -6.15
N LYS A 373 -29.22 0.32 -7.22
CA LYS A 373 -28.33 0.71 -8.33
C LYS A 373 -27.18 1.57 -7.78
N PRO A 374 -25.91 1.30 -8.16
CA PRO A 374 -24.78 2.05 -7.64
C PRO A 374 -24.88 3.52 -8.02
N LEU A 375 -24.60 4.41 -7.07
CA LEU A 375 -24.63 5.86 -7.27
C LEU A 375 -23.55 6.27 -8.28
N ARG A 376 -23.92 6.95 -9.36
CA ARG A 376 -22.93 7.34 -10.39
C ARG A 376 -22.16 8.60 -10.04
N ILE A 377 -22.83 9.57 -9.43
CA ILE A 377 -22.25 10.86 -9.06
C ILE A 377 -22.69 11.17 -7.64
N VAL A 378 -21.74 11.59 -6.80
CA VAL A 378 -21.97 12.08 -5.44
C VAL A 378 -21.36 13.46 -5.33
N TYR A 379 -22.17 14.41 -4.87
CA TYR A 379 -21.74 15.74 -4.48
C TYR A 379 -21.79 15.84 -2.96
N TYR A 380 -20.70 16.26 -2.35
CA TYR A 380 -20.60 16.41 -0.91
C TYR A 380 -19.96 17.76 -0.58
N GLN A 381 -20.68 18.61 0.12
CA GLN A 381 -20.21 19.94 0.48
C GLN A 381 -20.07 20.03 2.00
N THR A 382 -18.89 20.42 2.45
CA THR A 382 -18.63 20.86 3.83
C THR A 382 -18.45 22.38 3.85
N GLU A 383 -18.27 22.95 5.03
CA GLU A 383 -17.94 24.38 5.19
C GLU A 383 -16.63 24.75 4.49
N LEU A 384 -15.66 23.81 4.46
CA LEU A 384 -14.31 24.07 3.99
C LEU A 384 -14.06 23.57 2.57
N ASN A 385 -14.75 22.52 2.12
CA ASN A 385 -14.43 21.82 0.87
C ASN A 385 -15.68 21.35 0.14
N THR A 386 -15.62 21.37 -1.19
CA THR A 386 -16.62 20.73 -2.04
C THR A 386 -16.00 19.53 -2.73
N ILE A 387 -16.58 18.36 -2.55
CA ILE A 387 -16.11 17.10 -3.11
C ILE A 387 -17.10 16.61 -4.15
N LEU A 388 -16.58 16.25 -5.32
CA LEU A 388 -17.29 15.51 -6.35
C LEU A 388 -16.66 14.13 -6.51
N ALA A 389 -17.49 13.10 -6.43
CA ALA A 389 -17.12 11.75 -6.85
C ALA A 389 -17.97 11.33 -8.05
N TRP A 390 -17.34 10.74 -9.06
CA TRP A 390 -18.00 10.26 -10.28
C TRP A 390 -17.44 8.89 -10.65
N GLN A 391 -18.31 7.88 -10.74
CA GLN A 391 -17.98 6.58 -11.32
C GLN A 391 -18.73 6.31 -12.64
N SER A 392 -18.02 5.69 -13.57
CA SER A 392 -18.54 5.16 -14.83
C SER A 392 -18.21 3.68 -14.98
N SER A 393 -18.44 3.09 -16.15
CA SER A 393 -17.97 1.73 -16.46
C SER A 393 -16.45 1.65 -16.64
N THR A 394 -15.79 2.74 -17.04
CA THR A 394 -14.37 2.76 -17.39
C THR A 394 -13.49 3.44 -16.34
N PHE A 395 -14.05 4.32 -15.50
CA PHE A 395 -13.27 5.09 -14.52
C PHE A 395 -13.98 5.36 -13.19
N GLU A 396 -13.21 5.77 -12.20
CA GLU A 396 -13.66 6.48 -10.99
C GLU A 396 -12.87 7.78 -10.85
N LEU A 397 -13.52 8.86 -10.46
CA LEU A 397 -12.91 10.17 -10.27
C LEU A 397 -13.38 10.74 -8.93
N TYR A 398 -12.44 11.31 -8.18
CA TYR A 398 -12.68 12.02 -6.93
C TYR A 398 -11.94 13.35 -7.02
N ALA A 399 -12.65 14.45 -6.85
CA ALA A 399 -12.09 15.79 -6.94
C ALA A 399 -12.55 16.64 -5.77
N THR A 400 -11.61 17.33 -5.14
CA THR A 400 -11.89 18.38 -4.17
C THR A 400 -11.72 19.72 -4.86
N ILE A 401 -12.71 20.57 -4.70
CA ILE A 401 -12.90 21.81 -5.45
C ILE A 401 -13.20 22.91 -4.43
N SER A 402 -12.73 24.12 -4.73
CA SER A 402 -12.96 25.28 -3.89
C SER A 402 -14.47 25.54 -3.70
N PRO A 403 -14.95 25.79 -2.46
CA PRO A 403 -16.36 26.07 -2.19
C PRO A 403 -16.94 27.28 -2.94
N SER A 404 -16.09 28.17 -3.45
CA SER A 404 -16.51 29.33 -4.23
C SER A 404 -17.01 28.97 -5.64
N VAL A 405 -16.76 27.74 -6.11
CA VAL A 405 -17.14 27.28 -7.45
C VAL A 405 -18.59 26.80 -7.43
N SER A 406 -19.45 27.40 -8.25
CA SER A 406 -20.82 26.93 -8.44
C SER A 406 -20.90 25.48 -8.94
N VAL A 407 -21.99 24.76 -8.64
CA VAL A 407 -22.22 23.38 -9.12
C VAL A 407 -22.08 23.27 -10.65
N LYS A 408 -22.56 24.26 -11.41
CA LYS A 408 -22.40 24.29 -12.88
C LYS A 408 -20.94 24.48 -13.29
N GLY A 409 -20.20 25.33 -12.57
CA GLY A 409 -18.76 25.50 -12.76
C GLY A 409 -17.99 24.22 -12.47
N MET A 410 -18.34 23.52 -11.40
CA MET A 410 -17.76 22.24 -10.99
C MET A 410 -17.93 21.14 -12.05
N ILE A 411 -19.12 21.03 -12.66
CA ILE A 411 -19.35 20.05 -13.75
C ILE A 411 -18.46 20.37 -14.96
N ARG A 412 -18.38 21.66 -15.35
CA ARG A 412 -17.49 22.10 -16.45
C ARG A 412 -16.04 21.78 -16.13
N LEU A 413 -15.61 22.08 -14.91
CA LEU A 413 -14.28 21.81 -14.37
C LEU A 413 -13.90 20.34 -14.56
N VAL A 414 -14.75 19.44 -14.08
CA VAL A 414 -14.48 17.99 -14.12
C VAL A 414 -14.49 17.46 -15.56
N ASN A 415 -15.33 17.97 -16.45
CA ASN A 415 -15.28 17.61 -17.86
C ASN A 415 -13.95 18.03 -18.51
N THR A 416 -13.45 19.24 -18.23
CA THR A 416 -12.12 19.68 -18.71
C THR A 416 -11.01 18.76 -18.21
N VAL A 417 -11.07 18.34 -16.93
CA VAL A 417 -10.12 17.38 -16.36
C VAL A 417 -10.18 16.04 -17.10
N LEU A 418 -11.38 15.50 -17.35
CA LEU A 418 -11.54 14.24 -18.08
C LEU A 418 -11.00 14.31 -19.51
N GLU A 419 -11.22 15.44 -20.20
CA GLU A 419 -10.64 15.69 -21.53
C GLU A 419 -9.11 15.76 -21.49
N TRP A 420 -8.54 16.40 -20.46
CA TRP A 420 -7.09 16.44 -20.26
C TRP A 420 -6.51 15.05 -19.98
N ILE A 421 -7.10 14.28 -19.07
CA ILE A 421 -6.67 12.90 -18.77
C ILE A 421 -6.69 12.04 -20.04
N LYS A 422 -7.73 12.17 -20.86
CA LYS A 422 -7.83 11.44 -22.13
C LYS A 422 -6.72 11.79 -23.12
N LYS A 423 -6.26 13.05 -23.14
CA LYS A 423 -5.12 13.48 -23.98
C LYS A 423 -3.78 12.98 -23.44
N GLU A 424 -3.66 12.89 -22.12
CA GLU A 424 -2.44 12.49 -21.41
C GLU A 424 -2.40 10.99 -21.06
N GLU A 425 -3.36 10.20 -21.52
CA GLU A 425 -3.57 8.81 -21.08
C GLU A 425 -2.30 7.95 -21.22
N ASP A 426 -1.62 8.06 -22.37
CA ASP A 426 -0.36 7.37 -22.68
C ASP A 426 0.82 7.83 -21.80
N HIS A 427 0.72 9.02 -21.19
CA HIS A 427 1.74 9.59 -20.30
C HIS A 427 1.44 9.28 -18.83
N LEU A 428 0.16 9.16 -18.47
CA LEU A 428 -0.27 8.84 -17.12
C LEU A 428 -0.17 7.35 -16.81
N PHE A 429 -0.55 6.47 -17.75
CA PHE A 429 -0.74 5.05 -17.48
C PHE A 429 0.20 4.12 -18.25
N VAL A 430 0.50 2.98 -17.66
CA VAL A 430 1.17 1.86 -18.34
C VAL A 430 0.13 1.08 -19.14
N ILE A 431 -0.10 1.51 -20.39
CA ILE A 431 -1.10 0.91 -21.29
C ILE A 431 -0.57 -0.38 -21.92
N ASN A 432 0.62 -0.32 -22.51
CA ASN A 432 1.26 -1.43 -23.24
C ASN A 432 2.51 -1.91 -22.50
N ALA A 433 2.31 -2.55 -21.34
CA ALA A 433 3.42 -3.21 -20.63
C ALA A 433 4.06 -4.28 -21.53
N PRO A 434 5.39 -4.24 -21.78
CA PRO A 434 6.07 -5.27 -22.56
C PRO A 434 5.78 -6.66 -22.00
N SER A 435 5.45 -7.59 -22.89
CA SER A 435 5.17 -8.98 -22.52
C SER A 435 5.87 -9.98 -23.41
N TYR A 436 6.14 -11.15 -22.86
CA TYR A 436 6.82 -12.25 -23.53
C TYR A 436 6.04 -13.56 -23.41
#